data_AF-A0A117SGZ8-F1
#
_entry.id   AF-A0A117SGZ8-F1
#
_cell.length_a   1.000
_cell.length_b   1.000
_cell.length_c   1.000
_cell.angle_alpha   90.00
_cell.angle_beta   90.00
_cell.angle_gamma   90.00
#
_symmetry.space_group_name_H-M   'P 1'
#
loop_
_entity.id
_entity.type
_entity.pdbx_description
1 polymer ?
#
loop_
_entity_poly.entity_id
_entity_poly.type
_entity_poly.pdbx_seq_one_letter_code
_entity_poly.pdbx_strand_id
1 'polypeptide(L)'
;MRQGPQDINRIMALINRRFDNYYAELQRYGVRRADTRNIFRNTVRYVLRNEDNYTGTIEQRTNALAFSILRRNGVPNARINQIMRDIIRFTLGLLQ
;
A
#
# COMPACT_ATOMS: atom_id res chain seq x y z
N MET A 1 17.66 -1.07 7.60
CA MET A 1 17.98 -2.12 6.61
C MET A 1 17.82 -1.53 5.21
N ARG A 2 18.74 -1.75 4.26
CA ARG A 2 18.55 -1.29 2.87
C ARG A 2 17.48 -2.16 2.20
N GLN A 3 16.21 -1.79 2.37
CA GLN A 3 15.08 -2.47 1.78
C GLN A 3 15.20 -2.37 0.24
N GLY A 4 15.55 -3.51 -0.37
CA GLY A 4 16.00 -3.57 -1.76
C GLY A 4 14.85 -3.80 -2.74
N PRO A 5 15.15 -3.83 -4.06
CA PRO A 5 14.18 -4.28 -5.08
C PRO A 5 13.60 -5.67 -4.81
N GLN A 6 14.34 -6.54 -4.11
CA GLN A 6 13.91 -7.89 -3.76
C GLN A 6 12.76 -7.91 -2.74
N ASP A 7 12.80 -7.04 -1.72
CA ASP A 7 11.74 -6.95 -0.70
C ASP A 7 10.42 -6.47 -1.33
N ILE A 8 10.51 -5.47 -2.21
CA ILE A 8 9.34 -4.99 -2.97
C ILE A 8 8.73 -6.12 -3.79
N ASN A 9 9.54 -6.92 -4.51
CA ASN A 9 9.02 -8.01 -5.32
C ASN A 9 8.38 -9.11 -4.47
N ARG A 10 8.98 -9.44 -3.32
CA ARG A 10 8.44 -10.43 -2.37
C ARG A 10 7.10 -9.97 -1.78
N ILE A 11 7.03 -8.73 -1.29
CA ILE A 11 5.80 -8.14 -0.73
C ILE A 11 4.72 -8.06 -1.81
N MET A 12 5.06 -7.65 -3.04
CA MET A 12 4.12 -7.61 -4.15
C MET A 12 3.56 -8.98 -4.52
N ALA A 13 4.36 -10.05 -4.43
CA ALA A 13 3.86 -11.41 -4.66
C ALA A 13 2.81 -11.81 -3.61
N LEU A 14 3.01 -11.42 -2.34
CA LEU A 14 2.03 -11.64 -1.28
C LEU A 14 0.77 -10.79 -1.47
N ILE A 15 0.92 -9.52 -1.86
CA ILE A 15 -0.20 -8.63 -2.16
C ILE A 15 -1.07 -9.18 -3.29
N ASN A 16 -0.44 -9.62 -4.39
CA ASN A 16 -1.16 -10.18 -5.54
C ASN A 16 -2.03 -11.39 -5.15
N ARG A 17 -1.60 -12.19 -4.16
CA ARG A 17 -2.35 -13.36 -3.68
C ARG A 17 -3.45 -12.97 -2.70
N ARG A 18 -3.11 -12.13 -1.70
CA ARG A 18 -4.03 -11.79 -0.61
C ARG A 18 -5.13 -10.81 -1.03
N PHE A 19 -4.84 -9.93 -1.99
CA PHE A 19 -5.72 -8.83 -2.38
C PHE A 19 -6.16 -8.90 -3.84
N ASP A 20 -6.26 -10.10 -4.43
CA ASP A 20 -6.74 -10.26 -5.81
C ASP A 20 -8.14 -9.65 -6.01
N ASN A 21 -8.99 -9.70 -4.98
CA ASN A 21 -10.29 -9.02 -4.95
C ASN A 21 -10.19 -7.50 -5.16
N TYR A 22 -9.14 -6.83 -4.66
CA TYR A 22 -8.95 -5.39 -4.86
C TYR A 22 -8.52 -5.05 -6.28
N TYR A 23 -7.80 -5.95 -6.96
CA TYR A 23 -7.57 -5.82 -8.39
C TYR A 23 -8.88 -5.91 -9.18
N ALA A 24 -9.71 -6.92 -8.86
CA ALA A 24 -11.01 -7.08 -9.51
C ALA A 24 -11.94 -5.88 -9.26
N GLU A 25 -11.95 -5.35 -8.05
CA GLU A 25 -12.78 -4.20 -7.66
C GLU A 25 -12.35 -2.93 -8.40
N LEU A 26 -11.06 -2.59 -8.38
CA LEU A 26 -10.56 -1.39 -9.07
C LEU A 26 -10.73 -1.50 -10.59
N GLN A 27 -10.67 -2.72 -11.15
CA GLN A 27 -10.98 -2.96 -12.55
C GLN A 27 -12.45 -2.67 -12.90
N ARG A 28 -13.40 -2.96 -12.00
CA ARG A 28 -14.82 -2.57 -12.19
C ARG A 28 -15.00 -1.05 -12.21
N TYR A 29 -14.10 -0.31 -11.55
CA TYR A 29 -14.04 1.15 -11.62
C TYR A 29 -13.23 1.69 -12.80
N GLY A 30 -12.82 0.83 -13.74
CA GLY A 30 -12.10 1.21 -14.95
C GLY A 30 -10.58 1.34 -14.79
N VAL A 31 -10.03 1.02 -13.62
CA VAL A 31 -8.57 1.03 -13.40
C VAL A 31 -7.97 -0.27 -13.92
N ARG A 32 -7.05 -0.19 -14.88
CA ARG A 32 -6.45 -1.40 -15.45
C ARG A 32 -5.63 -2.12 -14.37
N ARG A 33 -5.65 -3.45 -14.37
CA ARG A 33 -4.90 -4.29 -13.41
C ARG A 33 -3.41 -3.92 -13.33
N ALA A 34 -2.80 -3.55 -14.46
CA ALA A 34 -1.41 -3.10 -14.52
C ALA A 34 -1.18 -1.78 -13.76
N ASP A 35 -2.12 -0.83 -13.87
CA ASP A 35 -2.07 0.45 -13.17
C ASP A 35 -2.26 0.24 -11.67
N THR A 36 -3.23 -0.58 -11.26
CA THR A 36 -3.41 -0.99 -9.86
C THR A 36 -2.13 -1.62 -9.29
N ARG A 37 -1.48 -2.50 -10.04
CA ARG A 37 -0.22 -3.14 -9.62
C ARG A 37 0.90 -2.10 -9.43
N ASN A 38 0.98 -1.11 -10.31
CA ASN A 38 1.96 -0.03 -10.19
C ASN A 38 1.67 0.88 -8.98
N ILE A 39 0.40 1.19 -8.72
CA ILE A 39 -0.02 1.94 -7.53
C ILE A 39 0.40 1.19 -6.27
N PHE A 40 0.03 -0.08 -6.13
CA PHE A 40 0.39 -0.89 -4.95
C PHE A 40 1.91 -1.01 -4.78
N ARG A 41 2.66 -1.21 -5.87
CA ARG A 41 4.13 -1.24 -5.83
C ARG A 41 4.72 0.08 -5.34
N ASN A 42 4.20 1.21 -5.81
CA ASN A 42 4.65 2.53 -5.37
C ASN A 42 4.31 2.78 -3.89
N THR A 43 3.15 2.31 -3.42
CA THR A 43 2.78 2.32 -2.00
C THR A 43 3.73 1.51 -1.16
N VAL A 44 4.03 0.25 -1.54
CA VAL A 44 5.01 -0.59 -0.84
C VAL A 44 6.36 0.11 -0.76
N ARG A 45 6.86 0.63 -1.89
CA ARG A 45 8.13 1.38 -1.93
C ARG A 45 8.11 2.58 -0.99
N TYR A 46 7.00 3.31 -0.94
CA TYR A 46 6.87 4.47 -0.06
C TYR A 46 6.86 4.06 1.42
N VAL A 47 6.08 3.04 1.78
CA VAL A 47 6.03 2.51 3.15
C VAL A 47 7.43 2.10 3.59
N LEU A 48 8.09 1.23 2.83
CA LEU A 48 9.46 0.79 3.09
C LEU A 48 10.41 1.99 3.36
N ARG A 49 10.44 2.97 2.46
CA ARG A 49 11.34 4.13 2.60
C ARG A 49 11.07 5.04 3.79
N ASN A 50 9.86 5.01 4.35
CA ASN A 50 9.45 5.97 5.36
C ASN A 50 9.03 5.33 6.68
N GLU A 51 8.97 4.01 6.77
CA GLU A 51 8.46 3.29 7.95
C GLU A 51 9.23 3.65 9.22
N ASP A 52 10.55 3.83 9.13
CA ASP A 52 11.43 4.27 10.23
C ASP A 52 11.09 5.68 10.75
N ASN A 53 10.41 6.51 9.95
CA ASN A 53 10.01 7.88 10.34
C ASN A 53 8.72 7.92 11.17
N TYR A 54 8.04 6.78 11.36
CA TYR A 54 6.78 6.71 12.09
C TYR A 54 6.88 5.70 13.23
N THR A 55 6.64 6.18 14.44
CA THR A 55 6.62 5.36 15.66
C THR A 55 5.18 4.98 16.06
N GLY A 56 5.06 4.04 17.00
CA GLY A 56 3.77 3.60 17.54
C GLY A 56 3.24 2.29 16.96
N THR A 57 1.96 2.01 17.19
CA THR A 57 1.29 0.78 16.73
C THR A 57 1.16 0.73 15.21
N ILE A 58 0.94 -0.46 14.63
CA ILE A 58 0.66 -0.62 13.20
C ILE A 58 -0.48 0.31 12.76
N GLU A 59 -1.53 0.45 13.56
CA GLU A 59 -2.66 1.33 13.26
C GLU A 59 -2.24 2.80 13.19
N GLN A 60 -1.47 3.27 14.17
CA GLN A 60 -0.97 4.64 14.20
C GLN A 60 -0.07 4.93 12.98
N ARG A 61 0.86 4.02 12.68
CA ARG A 61 1.76 4.13 11.53
C ARG A 61 1.00 4.08 10.20
N THR A 62 0.01 3.20 10.09
CA THR A 62 -0.87 3.08 8.91
C THR A 62 -1.62 4.38 8.66
N ASN A 63 -2.24 4.96 9.71
CA ASN A 63 -2.98 6.22 9.58
C ASN A 63 -2.08 7.37 9.14
N ALA A 64 -0.87 7.48 9.72
CA ALA A 64 0.09 8.52 9.37
C ALA A 64 0.57 8.39 7.90
N LEU A 65 0.99 7.19 7.48
CA LEU A 65 1.40 6.92 6.10
C LEU A 65 0.25 7.12 5.10
N ALA A 66 -0.95 6.65 5.42
CA ALA A 66 -2.12 6.81 4.58
C ALA A 66 -2.49 8.28 4.41
N PHE A 67 -2.43 9.07 5.48
CA PHE A 67 -2.65 10.51 5.41
C PHE A 67 -1.64 11.19 4.46
N SER A 68 -0.36 10.82 4.55
CA SER A 68 0.68 11.37 3.66
C SER A 68 0.48 11.02 2.18
N ILE A 69 0.05 9.78 1.86
CA ILE A 69 -0.18 9.34 0.48
C ILE A 69 -1.47 9.95 -0.09
N LEU A 70 -2.57 9.88 0.66
CA LEU A 70 -3.90 10.23 0.14
C LEU A 70 -4.08 11.74 0.01
N ARG A 71 -3.54 12.53 0.95
CA ARG A 71 -3.55 14.00 0.88
C ARG A 71 -2.82 14.51 -0.37
N ARG A 72 -1.70 13.89 -0.74
CA ARG A 72 -0.93 14.26 -1.95
C ARG A 72 -1.67 14.00 -3.26
N ASN A 73 -2.56 13.01 -3.28
CA ASN A 73 -3.26 12.57 -4.49
C ASN A 73 -4.71 13.10 -4.56
N GLY A 74 -5.16 13.87 -3.57
CA GLY A 74 -6.49 14.48 -3.56
C GLY A 74 -7.66 13.49 -3.66
N VAL A 75 -7.47 12.23 -3.24
CA VAL A 75 -8.44 11.13 -3.46
C VAL A 75 -9.62 11.23 -2.47
N PRO A 76 -10.84 11.61 -2.91
CA PRO A 76 -12.00 11.76 -2.03
C PRO A 76 -12.79 10.45 -1.86
N ASN A 77 -12.32 9.33 -2.41
CA ASN A 77 -13.06 8.08 -2.43
C ASN A 77 -12.73 7.22 -1.20
N ALA A 78 -13.70 7.07 -0.29
CA ALA A 78 -13.56 6.30 0.94
C ALA A 78 -13.12 4.84 0.72
N ARG A 79 -13.57 4.21 -0.39
CA ARG A 79 -13.23 2.83 -0.70
C ARG A 79 -11.78 2.70 -1.17
N ILE A 80 -11.31 3.60 -2.03
CA ILE A 80 -9.90 3.65 -2.44
C ILE A 80 -9.01 3.90 -1.23
N ASN A 81 -9.42 4.81 -0.34
CA ASN A 81 -8.70 5.10 0.89
C ASN A 81 -8.56 3.86 1.78
N GLN A 82 -9.61 3.05 1.89
CA GLN A 82 -9.56 1.79 2.64
C GLN A 82 -8.63 0.77 1.98
N ILE A 83 -8.72 0.57 0.66
CA ILE A 83 -7.82 -0.33 -0.09
C ILE A 83 -6.36 0.06 0.17
N MET A 84 -6.03 1.34 0.07
CA MET A 84 -4.67 1.83 0.29
C MET A 84 -4.21 1.61 1.75
N ARG A 85 -5.09 1.85 2.74
CA ARG A 85 -4.80 1.56 4.15
C ARG A 85 -4.52 0.08 4.39
N ASP A 86 -5.28 -0.81 3.76
CA ASP A 86 -5.08 -2.26 3.90
C ASP A 86 -3.73 -2.71 3.33
N ILE A 87 -3.33 -2.15 2.17
CA ILE A 87 -2.01 -2.41 1.57
C ILE A 87 -0.88 -1.89 2.49
N ILE A 88 -1.02 -0.69 3.04
CA ILE A 88 -0.03 -0.11 3.97
C ILE A 88 0.08 -0.96 5.24
N ARG A 89 -1.05 -1.26 5.88
CA ARG A 89 -1.13 -2.08 7.09
C ARG A 89 -0.50 -3.45 6.88
N PHE A 90 -0.85 -4.10 5.77
CA PHE A 90 -0.28 -5.39 5.42
C PHE A 90 1.23 -5.32 5.21
N THR A 91 1.71 -4.28 4.52
CA THR A 91 3.15 -4.07 4.29
C THR A 91 3.89 -3.88 5.61
N LEU A 92 3.39 -3.01 6.50
CA LEU A 92 4.01 -2.78 7.81
C LEU A 92 4.04 -4.04 8.68
N GLY A 93 2.98 -4.85 8.64
CA GLY A 93 2.92 -6.11 9.39
C GLY A 93 3.94 -7.16 8.94
N LEU A 94 4.53 -7.02 7.75
CA LEU A 94 5.61 -7.89 7.26
C LEU A 94 7.01 -7.43 7.69
N LEU A 95 7.14 -6.22 8.26
CA LEU A 95 8.40 -5.62 8.68
C LEU A 95 8.70 -5.79 10.17
N GLN A 96 7.77 -6.38 10.92
CA GLN A 96 7.88 -6.59 12.37
C GLN A 96 8.55 -7.90 12.71
#